data_AF-A0A1E7KSR7-F1
#
_entry.id   AF-A0A1E7KSR7-F1
#
_cell.length_a   1.000
_cell.length_b   1.000
_cell.length_c   1.000
_cell.angle_alpha   90.00
_cell.angle_beta   90.00
_cell.angle_gamma   90.00
#
_symmetry.space_group_name_H-M   'P 1'
#
loop_
_entity.id
_entity.type
_entity.pdbx_description
1 polymer ?
#
loop_
_entity_poly.entity_id
_entity_poly.type
_entity_poly.pdbx_seq_one_letter_code
_entity_poly.pdbx_strand_id
1 'polypeptide(L)'
;MGASPHGFTVVRGRGYRPEQVDEALDGLFGEQEEARARLARLVAEQGELTAETERLRALAATLPPPAYESLGAHAGKLLTLAESEAADVRAAAEADAART
;
A
#
# COMPACT_ATOMS: atom_id res chain seq x y z
N MET A 1 4.95 -50.81 -13.29
CA MET A 1 4.00 -49.75 -12.90
C MET A 1 4.76 -48.44 -13.04
N GLY A 2 4.51 -47.69 -14.12
CA GLY A 2 5.11 -46.36 -14.25
C GLY A 2 4.30 -45.40 -13.41
N ALA A 3 4.93 -44.74 -12.43
CA ALA A 3 4.32 -43.62 -11.73
C ALA A 3 4.52 -42.37 -12.61
N SER A 4 3.48 -41.53 -12.72
CA SER A 4 3.63 -40.20 -13.32
C SER A 4 4.65 -39.39 -12.48
N PRO A 5 5.43 -38.49 -13.09
CA PRO A 5 6.36 -37.61 -12.38
C PRO A 5 5.71 -36.76 -11.28
N HIS A 6 4.38 -36.61 -11.31
CA HIS A 6 3.60 -35.88 -10.31
C HIS A 6 2.97 -36.78 -9.24
N GLY A 7 3.36 -38.06 -9.15
CA GLY A 7 2.96 -38.97 -8.07
C GLY A 7 1.63 -39.68 -8.27
N PHE A 8 1.02 -39.60 -9.46
CA PHE A 8 -0.21 -40.35 -9.75
C PHE A 8 0.05 -41.83 -10.01
N THR A 9 -0.84 -42.67 -9.46
CA THR A 9 -0.82 -44.12 -9.69
C THR A 9 -1.54 -44.47 -10.98
N VAL A 10 -0.87 -45.18 -11.89
CA VAL A 10 -1.47 -45.65 -13.14
C VAL A 10 -2.23 -46.96 -12.91
N VAL A 11 -3.54 -46.95 -13.19
CA VAL A 11 -4.42 -48.12 -13.07
C VAL A 11 -4.74 -48.72 -14.44
N ARG A 12 -4.87 -50.05 -14.53
CA ARG A 12 -5.40 -50.72 -15.74
C ARG A 12 -6.92 -50.61 -15.75
N GLY A 13 -7.50 -49.84 -16.67
CA GLY A 13 -8.94 -49.69 -16.81
C GLY A 13 -9.37 -48.30 -17.26
N ARG A 14 -10.49 -47.79 -16.76
CA ARG A 14 -10.97 -46.43 -17.02
C ARG A 14 -10.20 -45.45 -16.13
N GLY A 15 -9.22 -44.77 -16.69
CA GLY A 15 -8.48 -43.68 -16.07
C GLY A 15 -8.10 -42.63 -17.12
N TYR A 16 -7.71 -41.45 -16.66
CA TYR A 16 -7.15 -40.42 -17.55
C TYR A 16 -5.82 -40.90 -18.14
N ARG A 17 -5.51 -40.45 -19.36
CA ARG A 17 -4.23 -40.74 -20.00
C ARG A 17 -3.12 -40.01 -19.21
N PRO A 18 -2.10 -40.70 -18.68
CA PRO A 18 -1.06 -40.08 -17.87
C PRO A 18 -0.41 -38.87 -18.55
N GLU A 19 -0.19 -38.95 -19.87
CA GLU A 19 0.45 -37.88 -20.65
C GLU A 19 -0.40 -36.60 -20.66
N GLN A 20 -1.74 -36.73 -20.69
CA GLN A 20 -2.65 -35.59 -20.64
C GLN A 20 -2.67 -34.94 -19.25
N VAL A 21 -2.50 -35.75 -18.20
CA VAL A 21 -2.46 -35.27 -16.82
C VAL A 21 -1.13 -34.56 -16.55
N ASP A 22 -0.03 -35.11 -17.04
CA ASP A 22 1.30 -34.52 -16.92
C ASP A 22 1.35 -33.17 -17.65
N GLU A 23 0.89 -33.10 -18.91
CA GLU A 23 0.82 -31.83 -19.66
C GLU A 23 -0.05 -30.76 -18.96
N ALA A 24 -1.20 -31.17 -18.41
CA ALA A 24 -2.08 -30.25 -17.69
C ALA A 24 -1.44 -29.74 -16.38
N LEU A 25 -0.73 -30.61 -15.65
CA LEU A 25 -0.04 -30.21 -14.43
C LEU A 25 1.16 -29.32 -14.69
N ASP A 26 1.95 -29.63 -15.70
CA ASP A 26 3.07 -28.77 -16.10
C ASP A 26 2.58 -27.35 -16.45
N GLY A 27 1.44 -27.25 -17.13
CA GLY A 27 0.76 -25.97 -17.37
C GLY A 27 0.39 -25.25 -16.07
N LEU A 28 -0.29 -25.93 -15.14
CA LEU A 28 -0.71 -25.35 -13.86
C LEU A 28 0.48 -24.94 -12.97
N PHE A 29 1.55 -25.72 -12.96
CA PHE A 29 2.77 -25.36 -12.23
C PHE A 29 3.47 -24.16 -12.88
N GLY A 30 3.49 -24.09 -14.22
CA GLY A 30 3.99 -22.92 -14.94
C GLY A 30 3.23 -21.64 -14.56
N GLU A 31 1.89 -21.69 -14.60
CA GLU A 31 1.03 -20.58 -14.19
C GLU A 31 1.24 -20.19 -12.72
N GLN A 32 1.38 -21.19 -11.84
CA GLN A 32 1.64 -20.97 -10.42
C GLN A 32 2.99 -20.26 -10.20
N GLU A 33 4.04 -20.70 -10.87
CA GLU A 33 5.37 -20.08 -10.76
C GLU A 33 5.38 -18.65 -11.31
N GLU A 34 4.69 -18.39 -12.42
CA GLU A 34 4.52 -17.02 -12.94
C GLU A 34 3.75 -16.14 -11.93
N ALA A 35 2.64 -16.64 -11.39
CA ALA A 35 1.85 -15.93 -10.39
C ALA A 35 2.67 -15.63 -9.13
N ARG A 36 3.47 -16.59 -8.66
CA ARG A 36 4.39 -16.40 -7.53
C ARG A 36 5.47 -15.37 -7.82
N ALA A 37 6.08 -15.41 -9.00
CA ALA A 37 7.09 -14.43 -9.41
C ALA A 37 6.49 -13.02 -9.49
N ARG A 38 5.27 -12.89 -10.01
CA ARG A 38 4.54 -11.62 -10.03
C ARG A 38 4.24 -11.12 -8.63
N LEU A 39 3.78 -11.98 -7.72
CA LEU A 39 3.52 -11.61 -6.34
C LEU A 39 4.79 -11.12 -5.64
N ALA A 40 5.92 -11.82 -5.82
CA ALA A 40 7.20 -11.42 -5.25
C ALA A 40 7.63 -10.01 -5.71
N ARG A 41 7.48 -9.70 -7.02
CA ARG A 41 7.75 -8.36 -7.54
C ARG A 41 6.84 -7.29 -6.93
N LEU A 42 5.55 -7.57 -6.83
CA LEU A 42 4.59 -6.62 -6.25
C LEU A 42 4.85 -6.36 -4.76
N VAL A 43 5.24 -7.38 -4.00
CA VAL A 43 5.60 -7.22 -2.59
C VAL A 43 6.88 -6.39 -2.42
N ALA A 44 7.87 -6.58 -3.29
CA ALA A 44 9.08 -5.75 -3.28
C ALA A 44 8.75 -4.28 -3.59
N GLU A 45 7.97 -4.01 -4.64
CA GLU A 45 7.52 -2.66 -5.01
C GLU A 45 6.69 -2.01 -3.90
N GLN A 46 5.78 -2.76 -3.28
CA GLN A 46 5.00 -2.29 -2.14
C GLN A 46 5.93 -1.89 -0.97
N GLY A 47 6.97 -2.68 -0.70
CA GLY A 47 7.96 -2.38 0.33
C GLY A 47 8.70 -1.07 0.08
N GLU A 48 9.17 -0.86 -1.16
CA GLU A 48 9.84 0.38 -1.57
C GLU A 48 8.93 1.60 -1.43
N LEU A 49 7.70 1.53 -1.94
CA LEU A 49 6.71 2.60 -1.84
C LEU A 49 6.31 2.91 -0.39
N THR A 50 6.21 1.89 0.45
CA THR A 50 5.89 2.07 1.87
C THR A 50 7.03 2.82 2.57
N ALA A 51 8.29 2.40 2.36
CA ALA A 51 9.45 3.06 2.93
C ALA A 51 9.60 4.51 2.43
N GLU A 52 9.34 4.77 1.14
CA GLU A 52 9.32 6.12 0.59
C GLU A 52 8.25 6.98 1.26
N THR A 53 7.03 6.45 1.41
CA THR A 53 5.92 7.17 2.03
C THR A 53 6.22 7.49 3.49
N GLU A 54 6.81 6.56 4.24
CA GLU A 54 7.25 6.80 5.62
C GLU A 54 8.31 7.90 5.69
N ARG A 55 9.30 7.87 4.80
CA ARG A 55 10.33 8.92 4.71
C ARG A 55 9.71 10.29 4.39
N LEU A 56 8.80 10.36 3.43
CA LEU A 56 8.10 11.59 3.06
C LEU A 56 7.22 12.11 4.19
N ARG A 57 6.53 11.22 4.92
CA ARG A 57 5.76 11.61 6.12
C ARG A 57 6.66 12.16 7.22
N ALA A 58 7.80 11.52 7.47
CA ALA A 58 8.77 12.01 8.44
C ALA A 58 9.31 13.39 8.03
N LEU A 59 9.67 13.57 6.75
CA LEU A 59 10.09 14.86 6.22
C LEU A 59 8.98 15.91 6.38
N ALA A 60 7.76 15.60 5.98
CA ALA A 60 6.62 16.51 6.10
C ALA A 60 6.35 16.92 7.56
N ALA A 61 6.52 16.01 8.53
CA ALA A 61 6.39 16.32 9.94
C ALA A 61 7.49 17.28 10.47
N THR A 62 8.64 17.35 9.79
CA THR A 62 9.70 18.32 10.12
C THR A 62 9.53 19.68 9.44
N LEU A 63 8.65 19.78 8.44
CA LEU A 63 8.43 21.04 7.75
C LEU A 63 7.67 22.01 8.68
N PRO A 64 8.10 23.27 8.77
CA PRO A 64 7.34 24.28 9.50
C PRO A 64 5.96 24.44 8.86
N PRO A 65 4.95 24.91 9.62
CA PRO A 65 3.68 25.33 9.05
C PRO A 65 3.93 26.21 7.82
N PRO A 66 3.24 25.98 6.71
CA PRO A 66 3.47 26.76 5.50
C PRO A 66 3.12 28.22 5.80
N ALA A 67 4.14 29.07 5.84
CA ALA A 67 3.97 30.49 6.13
C ALA A 67 3.66 31.32 4.86
N TYR A 68 3.58 30.64 3.70
CA TYR A 68 3.10 31.14 2.41
C TYR A 68 3.75 32.45 1.93
N GLU A 69 4.92 32.84 2.46
CA GLU A 69 5.57 34.10 2.11
C GLU A 69 6.01 34.13 0.64
N SER A 70 6.27 32.95 0.06
CA SER A 70 6.58 32.77 -1.35
C SER A 70 5.41 33.09 -2.29
N LEU A 71 4.16 33.13 -1.78
CA LEU A 71 2.97 33.56 -2.53
C LEU A 71 2.75 35.08 -2.48
N GLY A 72 3.67 35.83 -1.87
CA GLY A 72 3.67 37.29 -1.78
C GLY A 72 3.18 37.80 -0.42
N ALA A 73 3.55 39.05 -0.11
CA ALA A 73 3.34 39.66 1.21
C ALA A 73 1.87 39.72 1.67
N HIS A 74 0.90 39.61 0.77
CA HIS A 74 -0.53 39.57 1.11
C HIS A 74 -0.96 38.21 1.68
N ALA A 75 -0.37 37.11 1.21
CA ALA A 75 -0.71 35.75 1.66
C ALA A 75 -0.32 35.54 3.13
N GLY A 76 0.88 35.97 3.54
CA GLY A 76 1.32 35.89 4.94
C GLY A 76 0.45 36.73 5.90
N LYS A 77 -0.06 37.89 5.44
CA LYS A 77 -0.98 38.72 6.24
C LYS A 77 -2.34 38.03 6.44
N LEU A 78 -2.88 37.40 5.40
CA LEU A 78 -4.12 36.63 5.49
C LEU A 78 -3.96 35.42 6.43
N LEU A 79 -2.83 34.71 6.35
CA LEU A 79 -2.54 33.61 7.27
C LEU A 79 -2.49 34.11 8.73
N THR A 80 -1.76 35.19 8.99
CA THR A 80 -1.64 35.78 10.34
C THR A 80 -3.01 36.16 10.90
N LEU A 81 -3.87 36.78 10.08
CA LEU A 81 -5.23 37.16 10.47
C LEU A 81 -6.09 35.93 10.79
N ALA A 82 -6.06 34.91 9.94
CA ALA A 82 -6.81 33.68 10.15
C ALA A 82 -6.36 32.93 11.42
N GLU A 83 -5.06 32.91 11.70
CA GLU A 83 -4.51 32.31 12.92
C GLU A 83 -4.95 33.05 14.19
N SER A 84 -4.97 34.39 14.16
CA SER A 84 -5.47 35.17 15.31
C SER A 84 -6.95 34.93 15.57
N GLU A 85 -7.78 34.93 14.53
CA GLU A 85 -9.22 34.66 14.67
C GLU A 85 -9.48 33.24 15.20
N ALA A 86 -8.74 32.24 14.71
CA ALA A 86 -8.85 30.87 15.21
C ALA A 86 -8.40 30.72 16.67
N ALA A 87 -7.43 31.52 17.13
CA ALA A 87 -7.02 31.56 18.54
C ALA A 87 -8.13 32.17 19.42
N ASP A 88 -8.71 33.28 18.99
CA ASP A 88 -9.81 33.95 19.69
C ASP A 88 -11.04 33.04 19.84
N VAL A 89 -11.41 32.32 18.76
CA VAL A 89 -12.53 31.36 18.78
C VAL A 89 -12.26 30.21 19.76
N ARG A 90 -11.03 29.67 19.78
CA ARG A 90 -10.66 28.60 20.73
C ARG A 90 -10.68 29.08 22.17
N ALA A 91 -10.10 30.24 22.46
CA ALA A 91 -10.10 30.84 23.78
C ALA A 91 -11.54 31.12 24.28
N ALA A 92 -12.41 31.61 23.39
CA ALA A 92 -13.82 31.82 23.71
C ALA A 92 -14.54 30.51 24.02
N ALA A 93 -14.30 29.45 23.23
CA ALA A 93 -14.89 28.13 23.45
C ALA A 93 -14.40 27.47 24.76
N GLU A 94 -13.11 27.58 25.07
CA GLU A 94 -12.53 27.09 26.34
C GLU A 94 -13.10 27.84 27.55
N ALA A 95 -13.21 29.17 27.45
CA ALA A 95 -13.82 29.99 28.49
C ALA A 95 -15.31 29.66 28.68
N ASP A 96 -16.02 29.28 27.63
CA ASP A 96 -17.42 28.85 27.70
C ASP A 96 -17.57 27.48 28.35
N ALA A 97 -16.75 26.52 27.93
CA ALA A 97 -16.71 25.18 28.52
C ALA A 97 -16.34 25.21 30.02
N ALA A 98 -15.52 26.17 30.45
CA ALA A 98 -15.18 26.36 31.86
C ALA A 98 -16.29 27.03 32.70
N ARG A 99 -17.32 27.61 32.05
CA ARG A 99 -18.47 28.24 32.71
C ARG A 99 -19.67 27.30 32.90
N THR A 100 -19.71 26.18 32.17
CA THR A 100 -20.74 25.13 32.26
C THR A 100 -20.32 23.99 33.17
#